data_AF-A0A921EIM1-F1
#
_entry.id   AF-A0A921EIM1-F1
#
_cell.length_a   1.000
_cell.length_b   1.000
_cell.length_c   1.000
_cell.angle_alpha   90.00
_cell.angle_beta   90.00
_cell.angle_gamma   90.00
#
_symmetry.space_group_name_H-M   'P 1'
#
loop_
_entity.id
_entity.type
_entity.pdbx_description
1 polymer ?
#
loop_
_entity_poly.entity_id
_entity_poly.type
_entity_poly.pdbx_seq_one_letter_code
_entity_poly.pdbx_strand_id
1 'polypeptide(L)'
;FADAVTASNRTILINDLAKILKQNGVQIGGVRLYRWLREHGYLIKRRGSDYNSPTQKSMERGLFRVKESVITHSDGHTTISKTSKVTGKGQIYFVNKFLNSDNPDTAQFREEK
;
A
#
# COMPACT_ATOMS: atom_id res chain seq x y z
N PHE A 1 -15.71 0.65 10.57
CA PHE A 1 -14.67 0.71 9.49
C PHE A 1 -14.09 -0.68 9.21
N ALA A 2 -13.50 -1.34 10.22
CA ALA A 2 -12.85 -2.65 10.04
C ALA A 2 -13.78 -3.76 9.51
N ASP A 3 -15.01 -3.88 10.03
CA ASP A 3 -15.93 -4.96 9.62
C ASP A 3 -16.42 -4.79 8.16
N ALA A 4 -16.74 -3.57 7.75
CA ALA A 4 -17.17 -3.25 6.39
C ALA A 4 -16.05 -3.44 5.34
N VAL A 5 -14.79 -3.17 5.72
CA VAL A 5 -13.62 -3.33 4.84
C VAL A 5 -13.23 -4.80 4.68
N THR A 6 -13.37 -5.61 5.73
CA THR A 6 -13.05 -7.04 5.71
C THR A 6 -14.04 -7.86 4.88
N ALA A 7 -15.34 -7.50 4.93
CA ALA A 7 -16.38 -8.21 4.21
C ALA A 7 -16.33 -8.01 2.68
N SER A 8 -15.71 -6.92 2.20
CA SER A 8 -15.60 -6.65 0.77
C SER A 8 -14.30 -7.25 0.19
N ASN A 9 -14.38 -7.97 -0.93
CA ASN A 9 -13.22 -8.38 -1.74
C ASN A 9 -12.48 -7.18 -2.41
N ARG A 10 -12.71 -5.96 -1.91
CA ARG A 10 -12.28 -4.72 -2.53
C ARG A 10 -10.82 -4.44 -2.18
N THR A 11 -10.00 -4.37 -3.22
CA THR A 11 -8.62 -3.89 -3.12
C THR A 11 -8.56 -2.41 -3.50
N ILE A 12 -7.69 -1.65 -2.85
CA ILE A 12 -7.49 -0.22 -3.14
C ILE A 12 -6.05 0.04 -3.58
N LEU A 13 -5.80 1.15 -4.26
CA LEU A 13 -4.42 1.58 -4.55
C LEU A 13 -3.74 2.06 -3.27
N ILE A 14 -2.42 2.00 -3.24
CA ILE A 14 -1.62 2.54 -2.13
C ILE A 14 -1.85 4.06 -1.98
N ASN A 15 -2.08 4.78 -3.08
CA ASN A 15 -2.45 6.20 -3.03
C ASN A 15 -3.79 6.44 -2.33
N ASP A 16 -4.76 5.54 -2.48
CA ASP A 16 -6.04 5.67 -1.81
C ASP A 16 -5.92 5.30 -0.32
N LEU A 17 -5.08 4.32 0.03
CA LEU A 17 -4.71 4.08 1.42
C LEU A 17 -4.08 5.33 2.05
N ALA A 18 -3.20 6.04 1.34
CA ALA A 18 -2.60 7.28 1.85
C ALA A 18 -3.66 8.36 2.13
N LYS A 19 -4.68 8.48 1.26
CA LYS A 19 -5.81 9.41 1.50
C LYS A 19 -6.59 9.02 2.76
N ILE A 20 -6.87 7.73 2.95
CA ILE A 20 -7.55 7.22 4.14
C ILE A 20 -6.72 7.52 5.39
N LEU A 21 -5.42 7.24 5.38
CA LEU A 21 -4.53 7.56 6.51
C LEU A 21 -4.56 9.05 6.85
N LYS A 22 -4.49 9.92 5.83
CA LYS A 22 -4.62 11.36 6.01
C LYS A 22 -5.96 11.78 6.63
N GLN A 23 -7.06 11.19 6.19
CA GLN A 23 -8.39 11.42 6.78
C GLN A 23 -8.47 10.98 8.25
N ASN A 24 -7.63 10.04 8.69
CA ASN A 24 -7.55 9.57 10.06
C ASN A 24 -6.46 10.31 10.89
N GLY A 25 -5.96 11.47 10.43
CA GLY A 25 -5.01 12.30 11.18
C GLY A 25 -3.54 11.92 11.02
N VAL A 26 -3.21 11.05 10.05
CA VAL A 26 -1.82 10.69 9.73
C VAL A 26 -1.33 11.58 8.59
N GLN A 27 -0.38 12.48 8.86
CA GLN A 27 0.22 13.37 7.86
C GLN A 27 1.17 12.63 6.91
N ILE A 28 0.62 11.79 6.04
CA ILE A 28 1.35 11.06 5.01
C ILE A 28 0.67 11.19 3.64
N GLY A 29 1.48 11.48 2.62
CA GLY A 29 1.04 11.47 1.21
C GLY A 29 1.47 10.19 0.51
N GLY A 30 0.91 9.92 -0.68
CA GLY A 30 1.20 8.70 -1.46
C GLY A 30 2.70 8.45 -1.66
N VAL A 31 3.46 9.48 -2.07
CA VAL A 31 4.92 9.37 -2.28
C VAL A 31 5.66 8.97 -1.00
N ARG A 32 5.31 9.59 0.15
CA ARG A 32 5.89 9.26 1.47
C ARG A 32 5.49 7.85 1.91
N LEU A 33 4.25 7.43 1.66
CA LEU A 33 3.78 6.09 1.99
C LEU A 33 4.51 5.02 1.16
N TYR A 34 4.68 5.22 -0.15
CA TYR A 34 5.48 4.31 -0.98
C TYR A 34 6.92 4.20 -0.48
N ARG A 35 7.53 5.31 -0.06
CA ARG A 35 8.88 5.31 0.51
C ARG A 35 8.91 4.49 1.80
N TRP A 36 8.03 4.81 2.76
CA TRP A 36 7.95 4.12 4.04
C TRP A 36 7.73 2.61 3.85
N LEU A 37 6.81 2.22 2.96
CA LEU A 37 6.54 0.81 2.66
C LEU A 37 7.78 0.07 2.10
N ARG A 38 8.62 0.72 1.30
CA ARG A 38 9.88 0.13 0.80
C ARG A 38 10.94 0.02 1.89
N GLU A 39 11.09 1.07 2.70
CA GLU A 39 12.07 1.11 3.80
C GLU A 39 11.75 0.04 4.85
N HIS A 40 10.47 -0.23 5.10
CA HIS A 40 10.01 -1.22 6.07
C HIS A 40 9.78 -2.62 5.47
N GLY A 41 10.23 -2.86 4.24
CA GLY A 41 10.21 -4.19 3.60
C GLY A 41 8.82 -4.70 3.22
N TYR A 42 7.81 -3.82 3.12
CA TYR A 42 6.51 -4.18 2.56
C TYR A 42 6.53 -4.25 1.04
N LEU A 43 7.28 -3.33 0.43
CA LEU A 43 7.51 -3.28 -1.00
C LEU A 43 9.00 -3.45 -1.31
N ILE A 44 9.30 -3.91 -2.52
CA ILE A 44 10.67 -4.08 -2.99
C ILE A 44 11.30 -2.69 -3.21
N LYS A 45 12.43 -2.47 -2.54
CA LYS A 45 13.24 -1.24 -2.62
C LYS A 45 14.23 -1.20 -3.78
N ARG A 46 14.64 -2.38 -4.26
CA ARG A 46 15.60 -2.53 -5.36
C ARG A 46 15.03 -1.88 -6.63
N ARG A 47 15.79 -0.96 -7.23
CA ARG A 47 15.41 -0.35 -8.51
C ARG A 47 15.45 -1.42 -9.60
N GLY A 48 14.41 -1.47 -10.42
CA GLY A 48 14.21 -2.49 -11.45
C GLY A 48 12.73 -2.77 -11.68
N SER A 49 12.44 -3.85 -12.41
CA SER A 49 11.08 -4.28 -12.77
C SER A 49 10.16 -4.51 -11.56
N ASP A 50 10.74 -4.89 -10.42
CA ASP A 50 9.98 -5.22 -9.21
C ASP A 50 9.82 -4.04 -8.26
N TYR A 51 10.31 -2.85 -8.61
CA TYR A 51 10.22 -1.69 -7.73
C TYR A 51 8.74 -1.37 -7.43
N ASN A 52 8.40 -1.20 -6.15
CA ASN A 52 7.02 -1.08 -5.65
C ASN A 52 6.15 -2.34 -5.73
N SER A 53 6.68 -3.49 -6.16
CA SER A 53 6.01 -4.77 -6.00
C SER A 53 6.04 -5.21 -4.54
N PRO A 54 5.02 -5.95 -4.05
CA PRO A 54 5.00 -6.41 -2.68
C PRO A 54 6.11 -7.45 -2.46
N THR A 55 6.73 -7.43 -1.28
CA THR A 55 7.65 -8.51 -0.90
C THR A 55 6.90 -9.82 -0.69
N GLN A 56 7.60 -10.95 -0.85
CA GLN A 56 7.04 -12.28 -0.58
C GLN A 56 6.38 -12.35 0.80
N LYS A 57 7.07 -11.85 1.84
CA LYS A 57 6.54 -11.71 3.21
C LYS A 57 5.21 -10.94 3.27
N SER A 58 5.05 -9.90 2.48
CA SER A 58 3.83 -9.08 2.48
C SER A 58 2.68 -9.75 1.73
N MET A 59 2.99 -10.53 0.71
CA MET A 59 2.04 -11.39 0.00
C MET A 59 1.52 -12.51 0.90
N GLU A 60 2.42 -13.22 1.58
CA GLU A 60 2.06 -14.30 2.53
C GLU A 60 1.22 -13.80 3.70
N ARG A 61 1.49 -12.59 4.18
CA ARG A 61 0.66 -11.94 5.21
C ARG A 61 -0.71 -11.51 4.68
N GLY A 62 -0.93 -11.55 3.36
CA GLY A 62 -2.18 -11.15 2.71
C GLY A 62 -2.44 -9.65 2.73
N LEU A 63 -1.39 -8.82 2.85
CA LEU A 63 -1.51 -7.36 2.94
C LEU A 63 -1.72 -6.70 1.58
N PHE A 64 -1.22 -7.34 0.52
CA PHE A 64 -1.28 -6.84 -0.84
C PHE A 64 -1.77 -7.91 -1.82
N ARG A 65 -2.19 -7.45 -3.00
CA ARG A 65 -2.38 -8.25 -4.21
C ARG A 65 -1.75 -7.51 -5.39
N VAL A 66 -1.26 -8.25 -6.37
CA VAL A 66 -0.79 -7.69 -7.64
C VAL A 66 -1.93 -7.82 -8.65
N LYS A 67 -2.33 -6.68 -9.25
CA LYS A 67 -3.18 -6.67 -10.43
C LYS A 67 -2.29 -6.57 -11.66
N GLU A 68 -2.38 -7.55 -12.54
CA GLU A 68 -1.76 -7.48 -13.86
C GLU A 68 -2.77 -6.86 -14.85
N SER A 69 -2.29 -6.02 -15.76
CA SER A 69 -3.09 -5.39 -16.79
C SER A 69 -2.31 -5.40 -18.10
N VAL A 70 -2.93 -5.91 -19.15
CA VAL A 70 -2.36 -5.93 -20.49
C VAL A 70 -2.58 -4.56 -21.12
N ILE A 71 -1.50 -3.93 -21.55
CA ILE A 71 -1.51 -2.67 -22.28
C ILE A 71 -1.17 -3.02 -23.72
N THR A 72 -2.12 -2.80 -24.63
CA THR A 72 -1.91 -2.96 -26.07
C THR A 72 -1.45 -1.64 -26.65
N HIS A 73 -0.31 -1.65 -27.32
CA HIS A 73 0.27 -0.47 -27.97
C HIS A 73 -0.18 -0.38 -29.44
N SER A 74 -0.11 0.82 -30.02
CA SER A 74 -0.59 1.12 -31.37
C SER A 74 0.16 0.38 -32.49
N ASP A 75 1.36 -0.09 -32.22
CA ASP A 75 2.23 -0.88 -33.09
C ASP A 75 2.03 -2.42 -32.92
N GLY A 76 1.04 -2.82 -32.12
CA GLY A 76 0.61 -4.22 -31.99
C GLY A 76 1.32 -5.04 -30.91
N HIS A 77 2.36 -4.51 -30.24
CA HIS A 77 2.96 -5.21 -29.10
C HIS A 77 2.14 -5.01 -27.82
N THR A 78 2.25 -5.96 -26.89
CA THR A 78 1.56 -5.92 -25.59
C THR A 78 2.55 -5.87 -24.45
N THR A 79 2.32 -4.96 -23.50
CA THR A 79 3.08 -4.86 -22.25
C THR A 79 2.22 -5.28 -21.07
N ILE A 80 2.76 -6.10 -20.16
CA ILE A 80 2.09 -6.43 -18.90
C ILE A 80 2.51 -5.41 -17.84
N SER A 81 1.56 -4.63 -17.35
CA SER A 81 1.75 -3.73 -16.23
C SER A 81 1.27 -4.37 -14.92
N LYS A 82 2.12 -4.31 -13.89
CA LYS A 82 1.82 -4.85 -12.55
C LYS A 82 1.57 -3.70 -11.58
N THR A 83 0.40 -3.72 -10.93
CA THR A 83 0.03 -2.72 -9.93
C THR A 83 -0.20 -3.38 -8.57
N SER A 84 0.57 -2.95 -7.58
CA SER A 84 0.37 -3.33 -6.17
C SER A 84 -0.87 -2.66 -5.59
N LYS A 85 -1.79 -3.48 -5.07
CA LYS A 85 -3.01 -3.04 -4.39
C LYS A 85 -3.06 -3.56 -2.96
N VAL A 86 -3.67 -2.79 -2.07
CA VAL A 86 -3.84 -3.13 -0.66
C VAL A 86 -5.15 -3.91 -0.50
N THR A 87 -5.11 -5.04 0.19
CA THR A 87 -6.30 -5.86 0.50
C THR A 87 -7.12 -5.23 1.64
N GLY A 88 -8.34 -5.71 1.91
CA GLY A 88 -9.09 -5.28 3.10
C GLY A 88 -8.31 -5.53 4.40
N LYS A 89 -7.65 -6.69 4.51
CA LYS A 89 -6.72 -7.02 5.62
C LYS A 89 -5.56 -6.03 5.70
N GLY A 90 -4.94 -5.68 4.57
CA GLY A 90 -3.87 -4.70 4.50
C GLY A 90 -4.32 -3.30 4.93
N GLN A 91 -5.52 -2.88 4.55
CA GLN A 91 -6.09 -1.59 4.93
C GLN A 91 -6.19 -1.48 6.46
N ILE A 92 -6.81 -2.47 7.10
CA ILE A 92 -6.95 -2.50 8.58
C ILE A 92 -5.57 -2.56 9.24
N TYR A 93 -4.67 -3.39 8.71
CA TYR A 93 -3.32 -3.52 9.22
C TYR A 93 -2.57 -2.19 9.22
N PHE A 94 -2.55 -1.47 8.10
CA PHE A 94 -1.82 -0.21 8.00
C PHE A 94 -2.51 0.91 8.78
N VAL A 95 -3.84 1.03 8.73
CA VAL A 95 -4.56 2.01 9.54
C VAL A 95 -4.23 1.83 11.03
N ASN A 96 -4.35 0.60 11.56
CA ASN A 96 -4.02 0.34 12.97
C ASN A 96 -2.53 0.58 13.25
N LYS A 97 -1.62 0.23 12.34
CA LYS A 97 -0.18 0.42 12.54
C LYS A 97 0.22 1.89 12.62
N PHE A 98 -0.41 2.76 11.82
CA PHE A 98 -0.12 4.19 11.80
C PHE A 98 -0.87 4.96 12.90
N LEU A 99 -2.04 4.48 13.34
CA LEU A 99 -2.80 5.08 14.45
C LEU A 99 -2.35 4.60 15.83
N ASN A 100 -1.57 3.53 15.93
CA ASN A 100 -1.05 3.06 17.21
C ASN A 100 -0.05 4.07 17.80
N SER A 101 -0.42 4.67 18.93
CA SER A 101 0.34 5.68 19.69
C SER A 101 1.72 5.20 20.16
N ASP A 102 1.90 3.89 20.36
CA ASP A 102 3.13 3.32 20.91
C ASP A 102 4.12 2.88 19.83
N ASN A 103 3.79 3.05 18.55
CA ASN A 103 4.66 2.66 17.45
C ASN A 103 5.63 3.80 17.06
N PRO A 104 6.93 3.72 17.43
CA PRO A 104 7.90 4.79 17.15
C PRO A 104 8.14 4.98 15.64
N ASP A 105 8.01 3.92 14.83
CA ASP A 105 8.26 3.93 13.37
C ASP A 105 7.32 4.88 12.61
N THR A 106 6.16 5.19 13.21
CA THR A 106 5.09 5.99 12.61
C THR A 106 4.83 7.30 13.36
N ALA A 107 5.52 7.54 14.48
CA ALA A 107 5.32 8.73 15.31
C ALA A 107 5.55 10.03 14.53
N GLN A 108 6.54 10.03 13.63
CA GLN A 108 6.90 11.13 12.73
C GLN A 108 5.80 11.60 11.74
N PHE A 109 4.68 10.87 11.64
CA PHE A 109 3.55 11.22 10.78
C PHE A 109 2.35 11.77 11.55
N ARG A 110 2.47 12.00 12.85
CA ARG A 110 1.37 12.53 13.66
C ARG A 110 1.34 14.06 13.59
N GLU A 111 0.14 14.62 13.63
CA GLU A 111 -0.04 16.02 14.03
C GLU A 111 0.37 16.15 15.49
N GLU A 112 1.32 17.03 15.79
CA GLU A 112 1.35 17.68 17.10
C GLU A 112 0.03 18.46 17.19
N LYS A 113 -0.86 18.02 18.07
CA LYS A 113 -2.06 18.77 18.42
C LYS A 113 -1.72 19.90 19.38
#